data_AF-A0A101WA26-F1
#
_entry.id   AF-A0A101WA26-F1
#
_cell.length_a   1.000
_cell.length_b   1.000
_cell.length_c   1.000
_cell.angle_alpha   90.00
_cell.angle_beta   90.00
_cell.angle_gamma   90.00
#
_symmetry.space_group_name_H-M   'P 1'
#
loop_
_entity.id
_entity.type
_entity.pdbx_description
1 polymer ?
#
loop_
_entity_poly.entity_id
_entity_poly.type
_entity_poly.pdbx_seq_one_letter_code
_entity_poly.pdbx_strand_id
1 'polypeptide(L)'
;MANSRESTQLVMMEEDGCGWCERWLQEIGGLYHKTPEGRFAPLRRVDVHGPLPRDLGFLKPSYFTPTFILVSSGKEIGRIQGYPGEDFFWVMLGDLLAKLKPAGPIEAEAGR
;
A
#
# COMPACT_ATOMS: atom_id res chain seq x y z
N MET A 1 -7.98 -24.67 -9.77
CA MET A 1 -7.00 -24.49 -8.68
C MET A 1 -6.44 -23.06 -8.74
N ALA A 2 -6.39 -22.38 -7.59
CA ALA A 2 -5.78 -21.08 -7.25
C ALA A 2 -5.87 -19.92 -8.27
N ASN A 3 -6.83 -19.02 -8.04
CA ASN A 3 -7.06 -17.80 -8.82
C ASN A 3 -6.05 -16.71 -8.39
N SER A 4 -4.89 -16.64 -9.06
CA SER A 4 -4.03 -15.47 -9.40
C SER A 4 -3.93 -14.21 -8.49
N ARG A 5 -4.33 -14.26 -7.21
CA ARG A 5 -4.12 -13.23 -6.17
C ARG A 5 -2.99 -13.63 -5.22
N GLU A 6 -1.94 -14.25 -5.75
CA GLU A 6 -0.77 -14.68 -4.97
C GLU A 6 -0.08 -13.43 -4.35
N SER A 7 -0.48 -13.10 -3.12
CA SER A 7 -0.02 -12.03 -2.23
C SER A 7 -0.12 -10.58 -2.73
N THR A 8 -1.33 -10.00 -2.75
CA THR A 8 -1.43 -8.53 -2.64
C THR A 8 -1.11 -8.12 -1.21
N GLN A 9 -0.22 -7.15 -1.01
CA GLN A 9 0.18 -6.65 0.30
C GLN A 9 0.50 -5.16 0.25
N LEU A 10 0.29 -4.47 1.37
CA LEU A 10 0.72 -3.09 1.55
C LEU A 10 1.98 -3.08 2.41
N VAL A 11 3.12 -2.78 1.79
CA VAL A 11 4.41 -2.69 2.49
C VAL A 11 4.59 -1.28 3.03
N MET A 12 4.63 -1.12 4.35
CA MET A 12 5.01 0.12 5.01
C MET A 12 6.52 0.12 5.25
N MET A 13 7.22 0.98 4.54
CA MET A 13 8.61 1.32 4.80
C MET A 13 8.66 2.33 5.95
N GLU A 14 9.34 1.97 7.03
CA GLU A 14 9.46 2.76 8.26
C GLU A 14 10.91 2.83 8.75
N GLU A 15 11.17 3.66 9.74
CA GLU A 15 12.46 3.74 10.43
C GLU A 15 12.26 4.11 11.90
N ASP A 16 13.26 3.82 12.73
CA ASP A 16 13.28 4.21 14.13
C ASP A 16 13.25 5.74 14.29
N GLY A 17 12.39 6.23 15.19
CA GLY A 17 12.21 7.67 15.44
C GLY A 17 11.29 8.39 14.45
N CYS A 18 10.66 7.68 13.52
CA CYS A 18 9.68 8.25 12.60
C CYS A 18 8.34 8.57 13.29
N GLY A 19 8.17 9.81 13.75
CA GLY A 19 6.92 10.25 14.40
C GLY A 19 5.67 10.12 13.52
N TRP A 20 5.81 10.23 12.20
CA TRP A 20 4.68 10.02 11.26
C TRP A 20 4.30 8.54 11.11
N CYS A 21 5.28 7.64 11.22
CA CYS A 21 5.05 6.19 11.22
C CYS A 21 4.27 5.79 12.47
N GLU A 22 4.71 6.28 13.63
CA GLU A 22 4.02 6.08 14.91
C GLU A 22 2.59 6.62 14.86
N ARG A 23 2.41 7.84 14.34
CA ARG A 23 1.09 8.45 14.18
C ARG A 23 0.15 7.57 13.34
N TRP A 24 0.61 7.07 12.18
CA TRP A 24 -0.18 6.17 11.36
C TRP A 24 -0.53 4.87 12.10
N LEU A 25 0.41 4.30 12.86
CA LEU A 25 0.17 3.08 13.63
C LEU A 25 -0.89 3.26 14.73
N GLN A 26 -0.88 4.42 15.40
CA GLN A 26 -1.86 4.77 16.43
C GLN A 26 -3.25 5.02 15.87
N GLU A 27 -3.34 5.78 14.77
CA GLU A 27 -4.62 6.16 14.17
C GLU A 27 -5.24 4.99 13.36
N ILE A 28 -4.44 4.29 12.56
CA ILE A 28 -4.93 3.32 11.56
C ILE A 28 -4.38 1.92 11.80
N GLY A 29 -3.09 1.78 12.11
CA GLY A 29 -2.39 0.49 12.09
C GLY A 29 -3.04 -0.61 12.93
N GLY A 30 -3.55 -0.27 14.13
CA GLY A 30 -4.26 -1.20 15.00
C GLY A 30 -5.60 -1.70 14.44
N LEU A 31 -6.25 -0.94 13.56
CA LEU A 31 -7.55 -1.25 12.98
C LEU A 31 -7.46 -1.73 11.53
N TYR A 32 -6.35 -1.45 10.84
CA TYR A 32 -6.18 -1.70 9.41
C TYR A 32 -6.57 -3.11 8.97
N HIS A 33 -6.10 -4.14 9.69
CA HIS A 33 -6.41 -5.55 9.39
C HIS A 33 -7.91 -5.90 9.45
N LYS A 34 -8.74 -5.07 10.09
CA LYS A 34 -10.18 -5.27 10.21
C LYS A 34 -10.95 -4.69 9.02
N THR A 35 -10.38 -3.72 8.31
CA THR A 35 -11.03 -3.04 7.18
C THR A 35 -11.03 -3.90 5.91
N PRO A 36 -11.92 -3.63 4.94
CA PRO A 36 -11.88 -4.30 3.64
C PRO A 36 -10.54 -4.15 2.92
N GLU A 37 -9.93 -2.96 2.97
CA GLU A 37 -8.64 -2.65 2.35
C GLU A 37 -7.52 -3.47 2.99
N GLY A 38 -7.43 -3.53 4.32
CA GLY A 38 -6.39 -4.27 5.00
C GLY A 38 -6.54 -5.79 4.92
N ARG A 39 -7.77 -6.29 4.73
CA ARG A 39 -7.97 -7.71 4.37
C ARG A 39 -7.56 -8.00 2.94
N PHE A 40 -7.76 -7.05 2.03
CA PHE A 40 -7.40 -7.18 0.63
C PHE A 40 -5.89 -7.03 0.39
N ALA A 41 -5.25 -6.11 1.09
CA ALA A 41 -3.80 -5.85 1.06
C ALA A 41 -3.25 -5.83 2.49
N PRO A 42 -2.96 -7.00 3.10
CA PRO A 42 -2.41 -7.06 4.44
C PRO A 42 -1.15 -6.20 4.60
N LEU A 43 -1.06 -5.51 5.74
CA LEU A 43 0.09 -4.65 6.07
C LEU A 43 1.31 -5.51 6.38
N ARG A 44 2.44 -5.16 5.78
CA ARG A 44 3.76 -5.66 6.15
C ARG A 44 4.70 -4.49 6.43
N ARG A 45 5.35 -4.49 7.58
CA ARG A 45 6.28 -3.44 7.97
C ARG A 45 7.71 -3.85 7.65
N VAL A 46 8.50 -2.92 7.12
CA VAL A 46 9.90 -3.12 6.73
C VAL A 46 10.71 -1.89 7.13
N ASP A 47 11.78 -2.09 7.88
CA ASP A 47 12.74 -1.05 8.20
C ASP A 47 13.57 -0.70 6.96
N VAL A 48 13.65 0.59 6.62
CA VAL A 48 14.45 1.11 5.50
C VAL A 48 15.96 0.93 5.69
N HIS A 49 16.43 0.84 6.93
CA HIS A 49 17.85 0.66 7.26
C HIS A 49 18.26 -0.81 7.32
N GLY A 50 17.27 -1.71 7.38
CA GLY A 50 17.46 -3.16 7.36
C GLY A 50 17.62 -3.74 5.96
N PRO A 51 18.10 -4.99 5.84
CA PRO A 51 18.08 -5.69 4.57
C PRO A 51 16.64 -5.92 4.11
N LEU A 52 16.33 -5.56 2.86
CA LEU A 52 15.03 -5.88 2.27
C LEU A 52 14.82 -7.42 2.27
N PRO A 53 13.63 -7.89 2.67
CA PRO A 53 13.27 -9.29 2.51
C PRO A 53 13.47 -9.74 1.06
N ARG A 54 13.90 -11.00 0.85
CA ARG A 54 14.22 -11.52 -0.50
C ARG A 54 13.07 -11.36 -1.48
N ASP A 55 11.84 -11.53 -1.00
CA ASP A 55 10.63 -11.41 -1.80
C ASP A 55 10.23 -9.96 -2.11
N LEU A 56 10.91 -8.97 -1.53
CA LEU A 56 10.77 -7.55 -1.78
C LEU A 56 12.02 -6.92 -2.40
N GLY A 57 13.03 -7.72 -2.78
CA GLY A 57 14.30 -7.23 -3.33
C GLY A 57 14.19 -6.47 -4.66
N PHE A 58 13.03 -6.50 -5.30
CA PHE A 58 12.73 -5.70 -6.50
C PHE A 58 12.26 -4.27 -6.18
N LEU A 59 11.95 -3.97 -4.91
CA LEU A 59 11.49 -2.64 -4.50
C LEU A 59 12.63 -1.63 -4.63
N LYS A 60 12.30 -0.46 -5.19
CA LYS A 60 13.23 0.66 -5.16
C LYS A 60 13.34 1.19 -3.72
N PRO A 61 14.53 1.67 -3.31
CA PRO A 61 14.70 2.32 -2.01
C PRO A 61 13.66 3.41 -1.76
N SER A 62 13.23 3.52 -0.51
CA SER A 62 12.35 4.59 -0.04
C SER A 62 13.16 5.48 0.90
N TYR A 63 13.23 6.77 0.58
CA TYR A 63 13.97 7.76 1.37
C TYR A 63 13.05 8.60 2.26
N PHE A 64 11.74 8.36 2.20
CA PHE A 64 10.73 9.07 2.97
C PHE A 64 9.94 8.06 3.80
N THR A 65 9.77 8.35 5.09
CA THR A 65 9.06 7.50 6.04
C THR A 65 7.84 8.27 6.61
N PRO A 66 6.66 7.62 6.72
CA PRO A 66 6.33 6.31 6.18
C PRO A 66 6.16 6.36 4.64
N THR A 67 6.56 5.31 3.94
CA THR A 67 6.15 5.08 2.54
C THR A 67 5.35 3.77 2.46
N PHE A 68 4.14 3.83 1.90
CA PHE A 68 3.29 2.65 1.71
C PHE A 68 3.36 2.20 0.26
N ILE A 69 3.80 0.97 0.02
CA ILE A 69 4.01 0.40 -1.31
C ILE A 69 3.02 -0.72 -1.52
N LEU A 70 2.13 -0.59 -2.51
CA LEU A 70 1.25 -1.67 -2.90
C LEU A 70 2.02 -2.64 -3.78
N VAL A 71 2.13 -3.87 -3.31
CA VAL A 71 2.73 -4.98 -4.05
C VAL A 71 1.63 -5.96 -4.42
N SER A 72 1.62 -6.42 -5.67
CA SER A 72 0.77 -7.51 -6.11
C SER A 72 1.49 -8.37 -7.14
N SER A 73 1.38 -9.70 -7.01
CA SER A 73 2.02 -10.65 -7.93
C SER A 73 3.52 -10.40 -8.11
N GLY A 74 4.22 -10.07 -7.01
CA GLY A 74 5.67 -9.81 -7.01
C GLY A 74 6.09 -8.54 -7.76
N LYS A 75 5.18 -7.56 -7.92
CA LYS A 75 5.47 -6.27 -8.56
C LYS A 75 4.95 -5.12 -7.72
N GLU A 76 5.69 -4.02 -7.75
CA GLU A 76 5.21 -2.74 -7.23
C GLU A 76 4.15 -2.15 -8.18
N ILE A 77 2.97 -1.87 -7.64
CA ILE A 77 1.84 -1.24 -8.34
C ILE A 77 1.90 0.29 -8.19
N GLY A 78 2.43 0.74 -7.06
CA GLY A 78 2.70 2.14 -6.77
C GLY A 78 2.92 2.36 -5.28
N ARG A 79 3.10 3.63 -4.91
CA ARG A 79 3.44 4.03 -3.54
C ARG A 79 2.76 5.32 -3.11
N ILE A 80 2.55 5.45 -1.80
CA ILE A 80 2.11 6.66 -1.10
C ILE A 80 3.29 7.10 -0.23
N GLN A 81 3.72 8.34 -0.36
CA GLN A 81 4.85 8.88 0.41
C GLN A 81 4.33 9.85 1.46
N GLY A 82 4.61 9.55 2.73
CA GLY A 82 4.17 10.32 3.87
C GLY A 82 2.77 9.95 4.36
N TYR A 83 2.38 10.58 5.47
CA TYR A 83 1.08 10.42 6.10
C TYR A 83 0.52 11.79 6.54
N PRO A 84 -0.27 12.47 5.69
CA PRO A 84 -0.83 13.78 6.02
C PRO A 84 -2.04 13.70 6.98
N GLY A 85 -2.62 12.51 7.16
CA GLY A 85 -3.77 12.26 8.03
C GLY A 85 -4.65 11.12 7.52
N GLU A 86 -5.60 10.69 8.34
CA GLU A 86 -6.41 9.50 8.10
C GLU A 86 -7.25 9.58 6.83
N ASP A 87 -8.06 10.64 6.67
CA ASP A 87 -8.95 10.80 5.52
C ASP A 87 -8.19 10.76 4.18
N PHE A 88 -7.02 11.40 4.15
CA PHE A 88 -6.17 11.41 2.97
C PHE A 88 -5.57 10.04 2.68
N PHE A 89 -5.16 9.30 3.72
CA PHE A 89 -4.62 7.95 3.54
C PHE A 89 -5.64 7.03 2.89
N TRP A 90 -6.89 7.06 3.33
CA TRP A 90 -7.94 6.21 2.75
C TRP A 90 -8.22 6.53 1.28
N VAL A 91 -8.27 7.81 0.90
CA VAL A 91 -8.45 8.23 -0.50
C VAL A 91 -7.27 7.74 -1.36
N MET A 92 -6.03 8.01 -0.93
CA MET A 92 -4.83 7.60 -1.68
C MET A 92 -4.69 6.09 -1.78
N LEU A 93 -5.04 5.35 -0.72
CA LEU A 93 -5.04 3.89 -0.74
C LEU A 93 -6.12 3.36 -1.68
N GLY A 94 -7.32 3.96 -1.69
CA GLY A 94 -8.39 3.64 -2.63
C GLY A 94 -7.95 3.78 -4.08
N ASP A 95 -7.31 4.89 -4.44
CA ASP A 95 -6.76 5.13 -5.78
C ASP A 95 -5.68 4.11 -6.15
N LEU A 96 -4.82 3.75 -5.19
CA LEU A 96 -3.76 2.78 -5.40
C LEU A 96 -4.33 1.37 -5.63
N LEU A 97 -5.34 0.96 -4.84
CA LEU A 97 -6.06 -0.30 -5.00
C LEU A 97 -6.88 -0.35 -6.28
N ALA A 98 -7.41 0.79 -6.75
CA ALA A 98 -8.16 0.86 -8.00
C ALA A 98 -7.30 0.47 -9.22
N LYS A 99 -5.98 0.69 -9.17
CA LYS A 99 -5.03 0.27 -10.22
C LYS A 99 -4.94 -1.25 -10.42
N LEU A 100 -5.38 -2.03 -9.43
CA LEU A 100 -5.44 -3.49 -9.53
C LEU A 100 -6.69 -4.00 -10.24
N LYS A 101 -7.72 -3.14 -10.40
CA LYS A 101 -8.85 -3.49 -11.26
C LYS A 101 -8.37 -3.38 -12.70
N PRO A 102 -8.64 -4.36 -13.57
CA PRO A 102 -8.44 -4.16 -14.99
C PRO A 102 -9.23 -2.90 -15.36
N ALA A 103 -8.60 -1.99 -16.11
CA ALA A 103 -9.30 -0.85 -16.67
C ALA A 103 -10.51 -1.41 -17.43
N GLY A 104 -11.71 -1.23 -16.87
CA GLY A 104 -12.93 -1.43 -17.63
C GLY A 104 -12.90 -0.48 -18.83
N PRO A 105 -13.57 -0.83 -19.94
CA PRO A 105 -13.65 0.09 -21.06
C PRO A 105 -14.18 1.43 -20.55
N ILE A 106 -13.39 2.47 -20.76
CA ILE A 106 -13.81 3.88 -20.75
C ILE A 106 -15.23 3.97 -21.33
N GLU A 107 -16.16 4.45 -20.53
CA GLU A 107 -17.55 4.74 -20.91
C GLU A 107 -17.54 5.66 -22.14
N ALA A 108 -17.74 5.05 -23.31
CA ALA A 108 -18.20 5.74 -24.50
C ALA A 108 -19.72 5.94 -24.36
N GLU A 109 -20.14 6.83 -23.46
CA GLU A 109 -21.52 7.32 -23.38
C GLU A 109 -21.52 8.86 -23.29
N ALA A 110 -21.16 9.50 -24.40
CA ALA A 110 -21.80 10.75 -24.81
C ALA A 110 -22.85 10.31 -25.85
N GLY A 111 -24.13 10.22 -25.50
CA GLY A 111 -24.98 11.36 -25.19
C GLY A 111 -25.84 11.62 -26.42
N ARG A 112 -27.12 11.25 -26.32
CA ARG A 112 -28.18 11.54 -27.32
C ARG A 112 -28.32 13.03 -27.57
#